data_AF-A0A7Y2CYH6-F1
#
_entry.id   AF-A0A7Y2CYH6-F1
#
_cell.length_a   1.000
_cell.length_b   1.000
_cell.length_c   1.000
_cell.angle_alpha   90.00
_cell.angle_beta   90.00
_cell.angle_gamma   90.00
#
_symmetry.space_group_name_H-M   'P 1'
#
loop_
_entity.id
_entity.type
_entity.pdbx_description
1 polymer ?
#
loop_
_entity_poly.entity_id
_entity_poly.type
_entity_poly.pdbx_seq_one_letter_code
_entity_poly.pdbx_strand_id
1 'polypeptide(L)'
;MLAALVATAHDAASRTARNAVLGLGAVLCLAVGLGFMTLAAWLFLISVMPPLNAALILGCAYFGISLTILAILSIKKRAYRRARARAALARTNPTSAQSLTEMIAAFMTGVNAGRKARF
;
A
#
# COMPACT_ATOMS: atom_id res chain seq x y z
N MET A 1 -19.81 17.07 11.78
CA MET A 1 -19.26 15.89 11.08
C MET A 1 -18.29 16.26 9.95
N LEU A 2 -18.60 17.22 9.07
CA LEU A 2 -17.65 17.69 8.03
C LEU A 2 -16.37 18.34 8.60
N ALA A 3 -16.47 19.07 9.72
CA ALA A 3 -15.31 19.69 10.37
C ALA A 3 -14.26 18.68 10.91
N ALA A 4 -14.70 17.50 11.36
CA ALA A 4 -13.80 16.44 11.83
C ALA A 4 -13.07 15.73 10.67
N LEU A 5 -13.69 15.65 9.50
CA LEU A 5 -13.06 15.14 8.27
C LEU A 5 -12.03 16.12 7.70
N VAL A 6 -12.27 17.42 7.82
CA VAL A 6 -11.32 18.46 7.42
C VAL A 6 -10.11 18.50 8.36
N ALA A 7 -10.33 18.38 9.68
CA ALA A 7 -9.25 18.37 10.66
C ALA A 7 -8.32 17.15 10.50
N THR A 8 -8.88 15.95 10.28
CA THR A 8 -8.09 14.73 10.05
C THR A 8 -7.36 14.72 8.70
N ALA A 9 -7.92 15.35 7.67
CA ALA A 9 -7.24 15.55 6.39
C ALA A 9 -6.05 16.53 6.51
N HIS A 10 -6.16 17.54 7.36
CA HIS A 10 -5.11 18.53 7.58
C HIS A 10 -3.93 17.98 8.41
N ASP A 11 -4.21 17.16 9.42
CA ASP A 11 -3.18 16.50 10.25
C ASP A 11 -2.39 15.43 9.49
N ALA A 12 -3.02 14.72 8.54
CA ALA A 12 -2.32 13.77 7.67
C ALA A 12 -1.41 14.49 6.66
N ALA A 13 -1.84 15.65 6.17
CA ALA A 13 -1.09 16.46 5.21
C ALA A 13 0.18 17.09 5.83
N SER A 14 0.10 17.60 7.06
CA SER A 14 1.22 18.29 7.72
C SER A 14 2.36 17.33 8.13
N ARG A 15 2.03 16.13 8.65
CA ARG A 15 3.02 15.09 8.97
C ARG A 15 3.66 14.49 7.72
N THR A 16 2.89 14.37 6.64
CA THR A 16 3.38 13.86 5.35
C THR A 16 4.23 14.91 4.64
N ALA A 17 3.93 16.20 4.75
CA ALA A 17 4.73 17.27 4.16
C ALA A 17 6.15 17.34 4.77
N ARG A 18 6.28 17.24 6.10
CA ARG A 18 7.59 17.30 6.76
C ARG A 18 8.45 16.06 6.47
N ASN A 19 7.84 14.87 6.41
CA ASN A 19 8.53 13.67 5.93
C ASN A 19 8.79 13.68 4.42
N ALA A 20 7.95 14.35 3.62
CA ALA A 20 8.16 14.47 2.19
C ALA A 20 9.35 15.38 1.88
N VAL A 21 9.57 16.48 2.62
CA VAL A 21 10.75 17.33 2.43
C VAL A 21 12.04 16.60 2.78
N LEU A 22 12.08 15.88 3.92
CA LEU A 22 13.24 15.05 4.29
C LEU A 22 13.45 13.88 3.31
N GLY A 23 12.36 13.27 2.85
CA GLY A 23 12.39 12.21 1.84
C GLY A 23 12.89 12.69 0.48
N LEU A 24 12.44 13.86 0.02
CA LEU A 24 12.88 14.46 -1.25
C LEU A 24 14.37 14.85 -1.20
N GLY A 25 14.82 15.45 -0.10
CA GLY A 25 16.24 15.76 0.10
C GLY A 25 17.11 14.50 0.10
N ALA A 26 16.68 13.44 0.78
CA ALA A 26 17.39 12.16 0.79
C ALA A 26 17.43 11.49 -0.59
N VAL A 27 16.33 11.54 -1.35
CA VAL A 27 16.27 11.02 -2.72
C VAL A 27 17.19 11.79 -3.66
N LEU A 28 17.23 13.13 -3.56
CA LEU A 28 18.15 13.95 -4.35
C LEU A 28 19.60 13.65 -4.02
N CYS A 29 19.95 13.58 -2.74
CA CYS A 29 21.31 13.23 -2.30
C CYS A 29 21.72 11.83 -2.79
N LEU A 30 20.83 10.84 -2.69
CA LEU A 30 21.06 9.49 -3.20
C LEU A 30 21.18 9.46 -4.72
N ALA A 31 20.36 10.23 -5.45
CA ALA A 31 20.42 10.30 -6.91
C ALA A 31 21.76 10.88 -7.40
N VAL A 32 22.24 11.95 -6.75
CA VAL A 32 23.54 12.55 -7.06
C VAL A 32 24.68 11.57 -6.74
N GLY A 33 24.64 10.92 -5.57
CA GLY A 33 25.62 9.90 -5.19
C GLY A 33 25.65 8.71 -6.15
N LEU A 34 24.48 8.21 -6.58
CA LEU A 34 24.36 7.15 -7.57
C LEU A 34 24.91 7.58 -8.93
N GLY A 35 24.61 8.80 -9.39
CA GLY A 35 25.16 9.32 -10.64
C GLY A 35 26.69 9.35 -10.61
N PHE A 36 27.28 9.88 -9.52
CA PHE A 36 28.73 9.93 -9.37
C PHE A 36 29.35 8.54 -9.23
N MET A 37 28.75 7.64 -8.45
CA MET A 37 29.21 6.26 -8.29
C MET A 37 29.18 5.48 -9.61
N THR A 38 28.16 5.71 -10.43
CA THR A 38 28.03 5.10 -11.75
C THR A 38 29.05 5.63 -12.72
N LEU A 39 29.35 6.94 -12.71
CA LEU A 39 30.43 7.52 -13.51
C LEU A 39 31.80 6.98 -13.07
N ALA A 40 32.05 6.85 -11.76
CA ALA A 40 33.28 6.28 -11.23
C ALA A 40 33.43 4.80 -11.63
N ALA A 41 32.36 4.01 -11.51
CA ALA A 41 32.34 2.62 -11.94
C ALA A 41 32.56 2.50 -13.45
N TRP A 42 31.95 3.36 -14.25
CA TRP A 42 32.11 3.39 -15.71
C TRP A 42 33.55 3.65 -16.14
N LEU A 43 34.19 4.66 -15.56
CA LEU A 43 35.58 5.01 -15.83
C LEU A 43 36.53 3.88 -15.42
N PHE A 44 36.30 3.27 -14.27
CA PHE A 44 37.08 2.10 -13.83
C PHE A 44 36.92 0.91 -14.78
N LEU A 45 35.69 0.63 -15.22
CA LEU A 45 35.39 -0.55 -16.02
C LEU A 45 35.94 -0.43 -17.45
N ILE A 46 35.90 0.76 -18.06
CA ILE A 46 36.54 1.01 -19.37
C ILE A 46 38.07 0.91 -19.29
N SER A 47 38.66 1.18 -18.12
CA SER A 47 40.10 1.02 -17.93
C SER A 47 40.56 -0.45 -17.96
N VAL A 48 39.65 -1.40 -17.78
CA VAL A 48 39.98 -2.83 -17.66
C VAL A 48 39.29 -3.68 -18.74
N MET A 49 38.16 -3.23 -19.28
CA MET A 49 37.32 -3.98 -20.22
C MET A 49 36.82 -3.13 -21.39
N PRO A 50 36.42 -3.77 -22.50
CA PRO A 50 35.82 -3.06 -23.63
C PRO A 50 34.54 -2.31 -23.20
N PRO A 51 34.25 -1.13 -23.77
CA PRO A 51 33.08 -0.32 -23.41
C PRO A 51 31.75 -1.05 -23.54
N LEU A 52 31.66 -1.99 -24.48
CA LEU A 52 30.47 -2.82 -24.69
C LEU A 52 30.11 -3.65 -23.45
N ASN A 53 31.09 -4.28 -22.82
CA ASN A 53 30.87 -5.11 -21.63
C ASN A 53 30.49 -4.24 -20.42
N ALA A 54 31.10 -3.05 -20.31
CA ALA A 54 30.74 -2.08 -19.28
C ALA A 54 29.29 -1.60 -19.41
N ALA A 55 28.85 -1.27 -20.63
CA ALA A 55 27.47 -0.92 -20.94
C ALA A 55 26.49 -2.02 -20.54
N LEU A 56 26.84 -3.28 -20.81
CA LEU A 56 25.98 -4.43 -20.51
C LEU A 56 25.81 -4.61 -18.99
N ILE A 57 26.90 -4.50 -18.23
CA ILE A 57 26.90 -4.67 -16.76
C ILE A 57 26.07 -3.55 -16.11
N LEU A 58 26.30 -2.29 -16.50
CA LEU A 58 25.51 -1.17 -16.00
C LEU A 58 24.03 -1.32 -16.39
N GLY A 59 23.75 -1.70 -17.64
CA GLY A 59 22.39 -1.93 -18.12
C GLY A 59 21.67 -2.99 -17.29
N CYS A 60 22.29 -4.14 -17.06
CA CYS A 60 21.72 -5.21 -16.22
C CYS A 60 21.53 -4.77 -14.77
N ALA A 61 22.49 -4.06 -14.17
CA ALA A 61 22.38 -3.58 -12.80
C ALA A 61 21.20 -2.60 -12.64
N TYR A 62 21.12 -1.59 -13.49
CA TYR A 62 20.03 -0.60 -13.46
C TYR A 62 18.69 -1.22 -13.80
N PHE A 63 18.63 -2.11 -14.79
CA PHE A 63 17.41 -2.81 -15.17
C PHE A 63 16.91 -3.71 -14.03
N GLY A 64 17.80 -4.50 -13.42
CA GLY A 64 17.46 -5.39 -12.30
C GLY A 64 16.95 -4.63 -11.08
N ILE A 65 17.61 -3.53 -10.71
CA ILE A 65 17.17 -2.67 -9.60
C ILE A 65 15.81 -2.05 -9.91
N SER A 66 15.63 -1.52 -11.13
CA SER A 66 14.38 -0.90 -11.55
C SER A 66 13.21 -1.88 -11.56
N LEU A 67 13.45 -3.12 -12.04
CA LEU A 67 12.45 -4.18 -12.04
C LEU A 67 12.05 -4.59 -10.62
N THR A 68 13.03 -4.65 -9.71
CA THR A 68 12.81 -4.97 -8.30
C THR A 68 11.93 -3.92 -7.61
N ILE A 69 12.23 -2.63 -7.82
CA ILE A 69 11.42 -1.52 -7.31
C ILE A 69 10.00 -1.60 -7.88
N LEU A 70 9.86 -1.84 -9.19
CA LEU A 70 8.56 -1.95 -9.85
C LEU A 70 7.75 -3.14 -9.33
N ALA A 71 8.41 -4.28 -9.04
CA ALA A 71 7.79 -5.46 -8.46
C ALA A 71 7.26 -5.16 -7.04
N ILE A 72 8.06 -4.52 -6.19
CA ILE A 72 7.65 -4.13 -4.83
C ILE A 72 6.46 -3.17 -4.88
N LEU A 73 6.51 -2.16 -5.75
CA LEU A 73 5.40 -1.22 -5.95
C LEU A 73 4.12 -1.92 -6.43
N SER A 74 4.26 -2.89 -7.33
CA SER A 74 3.15 -3.68 -7.85
C SER A 74 2.48 -4.53 -6.77
N ILE A 75 3.28 -5.15 -5.90
CA ILE A 75 2.77 -5.92 -4.74
C ILE A 75 2.03 -4.99 -3.77
N LYS A 76 2.62 -3.85 -3.39
CA LYS A 76 1.97 -2.85 -2.52
C LYS A 76 0.67 -2.35 -3.13
N LYS A 77 0.66 -1.95 -4.41
CA LYS A 77 -0.54 -1.47 -5.11
C LYS A 77 -1.64 -2.55 -5.11
N ARG A 78 -1.28 -3.81 -5.33
CA ARG A 78 -2.23 -4.94 -5.28
C ARG A 78 -2.79 -5.15 -3.87
N ALA A 79 -1.96 -5.03 -2.83
CA ALA A 79 -2.39 -5.12 -1.43
C ALA A 79 -3.37 -3.99 -1.07
N TYR A 80 -3.06 -2.75 -1.43
CA TYR A 80 -3.96 -1.60 -1.22
C TYR A 80 -5.29 -1.75 -1.96
N ARG A 81 -5.27 -2.22 -3.23
CA ARG A 81 -6.53 -2.48 -3.97
C ARG A 81 -7.36 -3.57 -3.30
N ARG A 82 -6.74 -4.65 -2.81
CA ARG A 82 -7.44 -5.71 -2.06
C ARG A 82 -8.04 -5.20 -0.74
N ALA A 83 -7.29 -4.39 0.01
CA ALA A 83 -7.79 -3.78 1.24
C ALA A 83 -8.99 -2.86 0.97
N ARG A 84 -8.92 -2.03 -0.08
CA ARG A 84 -10.02 -1.15 -0.49
C ARG A 84 -11.26 -1.94 -0.94
N ALA A 85 -11.08 -3.03 -1.68
CA ALA A 85 -12.18 -3.90 -2.10
C ALA A 85 -12.87 -4.57 -0.91
N ARG A 86 -12.10 -5.07 0.07
CA ARG A 86 -12.66 -5.62 1.32
C ARG A 86 -13.43 -4.57 2.12
N ALA A 87 -12.89 -3.36 2.24
CA ALA A 87 -13.57 -2.26 2.92
C ALA A 87 -14.87 -1.83 2.22
N ALA A 88 -14.91 -1.87 0.89
CA ALA A 88 -16.13 -1.61 0.12
C ALA A 88 -17.20 -2.68 0.37
N LEU A 89 -16.83 -3.97 0.35
CA LEU A 89 -17.73 -5.09 0.66
C LEU A 89 -18.28 -5.06 2.09
N ALA A 90 -17.45 -4.64 3.06
CA ALA A 90 -17.88 -4.50 4.45
C ALA A 90 -18.94 -3.39 4.65
N ARG A 91 -18.89 -2.32 3.84
CA ARG A 91 -19.88 -1.24 3.89
C ARG A 91 -21.24 -1.64 3.29
N THR A 92 -21.26 -2.58 2.35
CA THR A 92 -22.49 -3.07 1.73
C THR A 92 -23.16 -4.20 2.52
N ASN A 93 -22.49 -4.77 3.53
CA ASN A 93 -22.97 -5.92 4.28
C ASN A 93 -23.12 -5.69 5.81
N PRO A 94 -23.73 -4.57 6.28
CA PRO A 94 -24.10 -4.44 7.69
C PRO A 94 -25.25 -5.39 8.10
N THR A 95 -26.00 -5.88 7.11
CA THR A 95 -27.23 -6.65 7.26
C THR A 95 -27.02 -8.11 7.66
N SER A 96 -25.86 -8.73 7.42
CA SER A 96 -25.66 -10.15 7.73
C SER A 96 -25.64 -10.43 9.25
N ALA A 97 -25.00 -9.55 10.03
CA ALA A 97 -25.01 -9.63 11.49
C ALA A 97 -26.38 -9.25 12.10
N GLN A 98 -27.08 -8.28 11.49
CA GLN A 98 -28.44 -7.90 11.89
C GLN A 98 -29.46 -9.01 11.56
N SER A 99 -29.40 -9.64 10.38
CA SER A 99 -30.29 -10.74 10.00
C SER A 99 -30.10 -11.98 10.86
N LEU A 100 -28.87 -12.31 11.27
CA LEU A 100 -28.64 -13.43 12.20
C LEU A 100 -29.25 -13.15 13.58
N THR A 101 -29.15 -11.91 14.04
CA THR A 101 -29.72 -11.47 15.33
C THR A 101 -31.26 -11.46 15.28
N GLU A 102 -31.86 -10.96 14.20
CA GLU A 102 -33.31 -11.00 13.96
C GLU A 102 -33.84 -12.43 13.84
N MET A 103 -33.10 -13.33 13.18
CA MET A 103 -33.47 -14.74 13.05
C MET A 103 -33.47 -15.45 14.41
N ILE A 104 -32.47 -15.18 15.26
CA ILE A 104 -32.41 -15.71 16.63
C ILE A 104 -33.56 -15.14 17.47
N ALA A 105 -33.85 -13.84 17.37
CA ALA A 105 -34.94 -13.20 18.12
C ALA A 105 -36.33 -13.76 17.71
N ALA A 106 -36.56 -13.95 16.40
CA ALA A 106 -37.78 -14.56 15.89
C ALA A 106 -37.93 -16.01 16.36
N PHE A 107 -36.83 -16.78 16.37
CA PHE A 107 -36.82 -18.15 16.88
C PHE A 107 -37.15 -18.24 18.37
N MET A 108 -36.53 -17.38 19.21
CA MET A 108 -36.83 -17.34 20.65
C MET A 108 -38.28 -16.94 20.92
N THR A 109 -38.84 -16.05 20.10
CA THR A 109 -40.25 -15.63 20.21
C THR A 109 -41.19 -16.79 19.88
N GLY A 110 -40.90 -17.57 18.82
CA GLY A 110 -41.66 -18.77 18.46
C GLY A 110 -41.61 -19.87 19.54
N VAL A 111 -40.45 -20.14 20.12
CA VAL A 111 -40.30 -21.13 21.21
C VAL A 111 -41.10 -20.70 22.45
N ASN A 112 -41.09 -19.41 22.79
CA ASN A 112 -41.83 -18.89 23.94
C ASN A 112 -43.35 -18.92 23.70
N ALA A 113 -43.81 -18.61 22.49
CA ALA A 113 -45.21 -18.75 22.09
C ALA A 113 -45.69 -20.21 22.17
N GLY A 114 -44.86 -21.17 21.73
CA GLY A 114 -45.16 -22.60 21.85
C GLY A 114 -45.23 -23.10 23.31
N ARG A 115 -44.41 -22.55 24.23
CA ARG A 115 -44.53 -22.85 25.67
C ARG A 115 -45.82 -22.30 26.28
N LYS A 116 -46.31 -21.16 25.81
CA LYS A 116 -47.56 -20.55 26.28
C LYS A 116 -48.82 -21.25 25.75
N ALA A 117 -48.75 -21.84 24.56
CA ALA A 117 -49.87 -22.57 23.94
C ALA A 117 -50.11 -23.97 24.57
N ARG A 118 -49.25 -24.43 25.48
CA ARG A 118 -49.39 -25.71 26.18
C ARG A 118 -50.10 -25.59 27.55
N PHE A 119 -50.87 -24.53 27.75
CA PHE A 119 -51.83 -24.37 28.84
C PHE A 119 -53.24 -24.26 28.26
#